data_AF-A0A1H7SH11-F1
#
_entry.id   AF-A0A1H7SH11-F1
#
_cell.length_a   1.000
_cell.length_b   1.000
_cell.length_c   1.000
_cell.angle_alpha   90.00
_cell.angle_beta   90.00
_cell.angle_gamma   90.00
#
_symmetry.space_group_name_H-M   'P 1'
#
loop_
_entity.id
_entity.type
_entity.pdbx_description
1 polymer ?
#
loop_
_entity_poly.entity_id
_entity_poly.type
_entity_poly.pdbx_seq_one_letter_code
_entity_poly.pdbx_strand_id
1 'polypeptide(L)'
;MRALTDGRFRTPCPMLDALCQCGNRTELQCPECARIDLSNLGRLANHTAHCIDYVTRCIYHDALLECAGDGSRLEALLIHPNSEPAHRNSARYARLATALATGSQATWSEITRLLTERRYLHESGRWNLGSLRSDFQRFFSSGFEDPRLSSITDNGDYIESAIRKAARGRPIHPTIVVLLAMFGSEVDALPARVRGARQTLSTSTNDWIEVETHRSAWLKTCAQNSGASRTSIRRLAPAAWAWLYRNDQAWLMGNQVPKIRRHGRKKMKVPPAAVECSIASTSKDFRPSKKGIPPLPSAYQTRLAFGMRDHAFARIVERLGGTGAHAQLPGRKRIFVARREAHALSTVGPGARVQAETTVARIANLRPETLRAHSKR
;
A
#
# COMPACT_ATOMS: atom_id res chain seq x y z
N MET A 1 -18.69 1.12 6.00
CA MET A 1 -18.68 -0.05 5.08
C MET A 1 -18.96 -1.32 5.85
N ARG A 2 -20.14 -1.92 5.68
CA ARG A 2 -20.31 -3.34 6.02
C ARG A 2 -19.40 -4.12 5.07
N ALA A 3 -18.63 -5.07 5.57
CA ALA A 3 -17.87 -5.97 4.71
C ALA A 3 -18.85 -6.54 3.66
N LEU A 4 -18.47 -6.53 2.39
CA LEU A 4 -19.25 -7.09 1.27
C LEU A 4 -19.25 -8.63 1.40
N THR A 5 -19.87 -9.10 2.47
CA THR A 5 -20.07 -10.49 2.85
C THR A 5 -21.53 -10.59 3.27
N ASP A 6 -22.13 -11.74 2.99
CA ASP A 6 -23.46 -12.23 3.34
C ASP A 6 -23.87 -12.17 4.84
N GLY A 7 -23.21 -11.36 5.66
CA GLY A 7 -23.48 -11.20 7.10
C GLY A 7 -22.95 -12.33 7.97
N ARG A 8 -22.34 -13.39 7.41
CA ARG A 8 -21.98 -14.60 8.17
C ARG A 8 -20.57 -14.62 8.76
N PHE A 9 -19.71 -13.66 8.44
CA PHE A 9 -18.32 -13.70 8.90
C PHE A 9 -17.83 -12.38 9.52
N ARG A 10 -17.35 -12.48 10.77
CA ARG A 10 -16.46 -11.49 11.41
C ARG A 10 -15.04 -11.53 10.82
N THR A 11 -14.89 -11.78 9.51
CA THR A 11 -13.54 -11.79 8.92
C THR A 11 -13.06 -10.33 8.86
N PRO A 12 -11.93 -9.98 9.48
CA PRO A 12 -11.36 -8.66 9.30
C PRO A 12 -11.17 -8.39 7.81
N CYS A 13 -11.52 -7.18 7.36
CA CYS A 13 -11.27 -6.75 5.99
C CYS A 13 -9.83 -7.11 5.61
N PRO A 14 -9.58 -7.68 4.41
CA PRO A 14 -8.24 -8.03 4.00
C PRO A 14 -7.36 -6.79 4.13
N MET A 15 -6.21 -6.91 4.78
CA MET A 15 -5.26 -5.80 4.88
C MET A 15 -4.40 -5.71 3.62
N LEU A 16 -4.08 -4.47 3.25
CA LEU A 16 -2.99 -4.18 2.32
C LEU A 16 -1.64 -4.35 3.04
N ASP A 17 -0.55 -4.29 2.29
CA ASP A 17 0.77 -4.34 2.88
C ASP A 17 1.00 -3.12 3.79
N ALA A 18 1.85 -3.28 4.81
CA ALA A 18 1.96 -2.34 5.93
C ALA A 18 2.19 -0.88 5.53
N LEU A 19 2.98 -0.66 4.49
CA LEU A 19 3.34 0.67 3.98
C LEU A 19 2.46 1.12 2.81
N CYS A 20 1.56 0.26 2.34
CA CYS A 20 0.50 0.66 1.43
C CYS A 20 -0.72 1.12 2.21
N GLN A 21 -0.99 0.59 3.40
CA GLN A 21 -2.18 0.94 4.18
C GLN A 21 -2.15 2.39 4.69
N CYS A 22 -3.32 3.04 4.70
CA CYS A 22 -3.49 4.35 5.31
C CYS A 22 -3.41 4.28 6.84
N GLY A 23 -2.78 5.31 7.42
CA GLY A 23 -2.70 5.58 8.85
C GLY A 23 -3.95 6.29 9.37
N ASN A 24 -3.77 7.13 10.38
CA ASN A 24 -4.84 7.97 10.89
C ASN A 24 -5.11 9.15 9.94
N ARG A 25 -6.38 9.35 9.57
CA ARG A 25 -6.84 10.36 8.61
C ARG A 25 -7.84 11.35 9.20
N THR A 26 -8.08 11.31 10.51
CA THR A 26 -9.12 12.12 11.17
C THR A 26 -8.86 13.62 11.11
N GLU A 27 -7.62 14.05 10.85
CA GLU A 27 -7.24 15.47 10.84
C GLU A 27 -6.92 15.97 9.43
N LEU A 28 -7.29 15.21 8.39
CA LEU A 28 -7.27 15.70 7.03
C LEU A 28 -8.53 16.51 6.75
N GLN A 29 -8.35 17.73 6.26
CA GLN A 29 -9.46 18.63 5.97
C GLN A 29 -9.26 19.37 4.65
N CYS A 30 -10.38 19.71 4.03
CA CYS A 30 -10.43 20.66 2.94
C CYS A 30 -10.43 22.09 3.54
N PRO A 31 -9.59 23.01 3.05
CA PRO A 31 -9.56 24.38 3.57
C PRO A 31 -10.90 25.12 3.40
N GLU A 32 -11.64 24.84 2.33
CA GLU A 32 -12.96 25.43 2.10
C GLU A 32 -14.03 24.87 3.03
N CYS A 33 -14.07 23.54 3.23
CA CYS A 33 -14.94 22.94 4.25
C CYS A 33 -14.64 23.50 5.64
N ALA A 34 -13.36 23.64 6.00
CA ALA A 34 -12.96 24.20 7.29
C ALA A 34 -13.45 25.64 7.48
N ARG A 35 -13.37 26.48 6.44
CA ARG A 35 -13.92 27.86 6.46
C ARG A 35 -15.44 27.86 6.64
N ILE A 36 -16.15 26.98 5.93
CA ILE A 36 -17.61 26.83 6.03
C ILE A 36 -18.00 26.34 7.43
N ASP A 37 -17.30 25.34 7.98
CA ASP A 37 -17.55 24.79 9.31
C ASP A 37 -17.34 25.85 10.40
N LEU A 38 -16.26 26.63 10.33
CA LEU A 38 -16.03 27.74 11.25
C LEU A 38 -17.15 28.79 11.19
N SER A 39 -17.59 29.13 9.98
CA SER A 39 -18.68 30.10 9.78
C SER A 39 -20.03 29.59 10.32
N ASN A 40 -20.35 28.31 10.08
CA ASN A 40 -21.67 27.77 10.35
C ASN A 40 -21.80 27.13 11.74
N LEU A 41 -20.72 26.53 12.25
CA LEU A 41 -20.70 25.75 13.50
C LEU A 41 -19.86 26.40 14.60
N GLY A 42 -19.06 27.43 14.28
CA GLY A 42 -18.10 28.03 15.21
C GLY A 42 -16.93 27.11 15.56
N ARG A 43 -16.78 25.98 14.87
CA ARG A 43 -15.74 24.97 15.13
C ARG A 43 -15.44 24.16 13.87
N LEU A 44 -14.26 23.55 13.81
CA LEU A 44 -13.89 22.62 12.76
C LEU A 44 -14.60 21.27 12.93
N ALA A 45 -15.03 20.65 11.83
CA ALA A 45 -15.61 19.31 11.82
C ALA A 45 -14.78 18.34 10.97
N ASN A 46 -14.71 17.09 11.42
CA ASN A 46 -14.08 16.02 10.65
C ASN A 46 -15.11 15.44 9.68
N HIS A 47 -14.90 15.65 8.39
CA HIS A 47 -15.77 15.12 7.34
C HIS A 47 -15.42 13.67 7.05
N THR A 48 -16.43 12.78 7.12
CA THR A 48 -16.23 11.34 6.89
C THR A 48 -15.64 11.03 5.52
N ALA A 49 -15.96 11.84 4.50
CA ALA A 49 -15.40 11.72 3.15
C ALA A 49 -13.87 11.91 3.12
N HIS A 50 -13.32 12.80 3.94
CA HIS A 50 -11.87 13.07 4.00
C HIS A 50 -11.11 11.93 4.69
N CYS A 51 -11.78 11.22 5.61
CA CYS A 51 -11.22 10.10 6.36
C CYS A 51 -11.09 8.80 5.55
N ILE A 52 -11.66 8.72 4.34
CA ILE A 52 -11.61 7.50 3.52
C ILE A 52 -10.18 7.30 2.97
N ASP A 53 -9.69 6.07 3.00
CA ASP A 53 -8.36 5.69 2.53
C ASP A 53 -8.09 6.21 1.10
N TYR A 54 -6.93 6.83 0.91
CA TYR A 54 -6.42 7.41 -0.35
C TYR A 54 -7.22 8.56 -0.95
N VAL A 55 -8.23 9.09 -0.25
CA VAL A 55 -8.88 10.33 -0.70
C VAL A 55 -7.91 11.50 -0.52
N THR A 56 -7.45 12.09 -1.62
CA THR A 56 -6.52 13.23 -1.57
C THR A 56 -7.21 14.56 -1.77
N ARG A 57 -8.46 14.55 -2.25
CA ARG A 57 -9.25 15.75 -2.58
C ARG A 57 -10.64 15.73 -1.99
N CYS A 58 -11.16 16.93 -1.71
CA CYS A 58 -12.54 17.12 -1.32
C CYS A 58 -13.48 16.84 -2.50
N ILE A 59 -14.56 16.10 -2.28
CA ILE A 59 -15.55 15.83 -3.34
C ILE A 59 -16.43 17.04 -3.70
N TYR A 60 -16.46 18.07 -2.83
CA TYR A 60 -17.30 19.26 -3.02
C TYR A 60 -16.53 20.43 -3.63
N HIS A 61 -15.28 20.62 -3.20
CA HIS A 61 -14.47 21.78 -3.58
C HIS A 61 -13.29 21.41 -4.49
N ASP A 62 -13.07 20.12 -4.77
CA ASP A 62 -11.91 19.59 -5.51
C ASP A 62 -10.53 20.03 -4.97
N ALA A 63 -10.48 20.64 -3.77
CA ALA A 63 -9.26 21.08 -3.13
C ALA A 63 -8.49 19.90 -2.50
N LEU A 64 -7.16 19.98 -2.53
CA LEU A 64 -6.29 19.03 -1.83
C LEU A 64 -6.56 19.07 -0.33
N LEU A 65 -6.51 17.90 0.31
CA LEU A 65 -6.66 17.80 1.75
C LEU A 65 -5.35 18.17 2.46
N GLU A 66 -5.49 18.97 3.51
CA GLU A 66 -4.38 19.44 4.35
C GLU A 66 -4.51 18.85 5.75
N CYS A 67 -3.39 18.75 6.47
CA CYS A 67 -3.41 18.29 7.85
C CYS A 67 -3.68 19.46 8.80
N ALA A 68 -4.80 19.40 9.52
CA ALA A 68 -5.16 20.37 10.56
C ALA A 68 -4.39 20.18 11.88
N GLY A 69 -3.74 19.02 12.07
CA GLY A 69 -3.10 18.63 13.32
C GLY A 69 -1.87 17.73 13.17
N ASP A 70 -1.64 16.90 14.17
CA ASP A 70 -0.44 16.07 14.31
C ASP A 70 -0.69 14.59 13.97
N GLY A 71 -1.93 14.14 14.03
CA GLY A 71 -2.35 12.76 13.89
C GLY A 71 -2.43 12.25 12.45
N SER A 72 -2.46 13.11 11.42
CA SER A 72 -2.58 12.71 10.00
C SER A 72 -1.43 13.15 9.11
N ARG A 73 -0.26 13.42 9.70
CA ARG A 73 0.85 14.06 8.98
C ARG A 73 1.48 13.20 7.89
N LEU A 74 1.66 11.89 8.10
CA LEU A 74 2.13 11.02 7.02
C LEU A 74 1.17 11.08 5.84
N GLU A 75 -0.13 11.05 6.12
CA GLU A 75 -1.14 11.04 5.09
C GLU A 75 -1.09 12.33 4.26
N ALA A 76 -0.95 13.49 4.90
CA ALA A 76 -0.75 14.75 4.20
C ALA A 76 0.60 14.83 3.46
N LEU A 77 1.68 14.27 4.02
CA LEU A 77 2.98 14.20 3.36
C LEU A 77 2.97 13.35 2.09
N LEU A 78 2.04 12.41 1.97
CA LEU A 78 1.90 11.55 0.80
C LEU A 78 0.92 12.11 -0.23
N ILE A 79 0.24 13.22 0.07
CA ILE A 79 -0.62 13.92 -0.87
C ILE A 79 0.26 14.89 -1.66
N HIS A 80 0.51 14.58 -2.93
CA HIS A 80 1.29 15.43 -3.80
C HIS A 80 0.41 15.95 -4.95
N PRO A 81 0.39 17.27 -5.22
CA PRO A 81 -0.12 17.77 -6.48
C PRO A 81 0.73 17.14 -7.60
N ASN A 82 0.12 16.26 -8.37
CA ASN A 82 0.76 15.54 -9.45
C ASN A 82 0.30 16.10 -10.80
N SER A 83 0.59 15.37 -11.88
CA SER A 83 0.07 15.67 -13.20
C SER A 83 -1.47 15.78 -13.22
N GLU A 84 -2.00 16.58 -14.13
CA GLU A 84 -3.44 16.72 -14.38
C GLU A 84 -4.18 15.36 -14.54
N PRO A 85 -3.63 14.35 -15.25
CA PRO A 85 -4.19 12.99 -15.23
C PRO A 85 -4.28 12.33 -13.85
N ALA A 86 -3.28 12.50 -12.99
CA ALA A 86 -3.27 11.93 -11.63
C ALA A 86 -4.30 12.63 -10.73
N HIS A 87 -4.46 13.96 -10.86
CA HIS A 87 -5.56 14.71 -10.24
C HIS A 87 -6.89 14.10 -10.64
N ARG A 88 -7.18 13.97 -11.94
CA ARG A 88 -8.45 13.39 -12.40
C ARG A 88 -8.72 12.01 -11.81
N ASN A 89 -7.70 11.16 -11.73
CA ASN A 89 -7.81 9.84 -11.11
C ASN A 89 -8.14 9.94 -9.61
N SER A 90 -7.45 10.79 -8.87
CA SER A 90 -7.70 11.04 -7.44
C SER A 90 -9.09 11.61 -7.17
N ALA A 91 -9.55 12.59 -7.95
CA ALA A 91 -10.88 13.18 -7.81
C ALA A 91 -12.00 12.17 -8.10
N ARG A 92 -11.83 11.33 -9.13
CA ARG A 92 -12.75 10.23 -9.44
C ARG A 92 -12.78 9.19 -8.33
N TYR A 93 -11.61 8.78 -7.85
CA TYR A 93 -11.50 7.86 -6.72
C TYR A 93 -12.23 8.41 -5.49
N ALA A 94 -12.05 9.69 -5.15
CA ALA A 94 -12.71 10.33 -4.01
C ALA A 94 -14.24 10.24 -4.11
N ARG A 95 -14.82 10.63 -5.26
CA ARG A 95 -16.28 10.56 -5.48
C ARG A 95 -16.83 9.14 -5.33
N LEU A 96 -16.19 8.17 -5.98
CA LEU A 96 -16.62 6.77 -5.91
C LEU A 96 -16.46 6.21 -4.50
N ALA A 97 -15.34 6.49 -3.84
CA ALA A 97 -15.10 6.00 -2.48
C ALA A 97 -16.13 6.56 -1.49
N THR A 98 -16.50 7.84 -1.60
CA THR A 98 -17.56 8.43 -0.78
C THR A 98 -18.93 7.83 -1.08
N ALA A 99 -19.33 7.72 -2.35
CA ALA A 99 -20.61 7.12 -2.74
C ALA A 99 -20.77 5.69 -2.20
N LEU A 100 -19.69 4.90 -2.22
CA LEU A 100 -19.66 3.55 -1.67
C LEU A 100 -19.72 3.52 -0.14
N ALA A 101 -19.10 4.49 0.53
CA ALA A 101 -19.14 4.59 1.98
C ALA A 101 -20.54 4.98 2.50
N THR A 102 -21.30 5.77 1.75
CA THR A 102 -22.64 6.26 2.11
C THR A 102 -23.78 5.30 1.75
N GLY A 103 -23.48 4.12 1.19
CA GLY A 103 -24.44 3.02 1.12
C GLY A 103 -25.18 2.85 -0.21
N SER A 104 -24.60 3.21 -1.36
CA SER A 104 -25.18 2.80 -2.66
C SER A 104 -25.04 1.28 -2.84
N GLN A 105 -26.09 0.54 -2.49
CA GLN A 105 -26.08 -0.91 -2.28
C GLN A 105 -26.25 -1.67 -3.61
N ALA A 106 -25.15 -1.99 -4.31
CA ALA A 106 -25.04 -3.11 -5.29
C ALA A 106 -23.64 -3.22 -5.95
N THR A 107 -22.60 -2.67 -5.33
CA THR A 107 -21.33 -2.39 -6.05
C THR A 107 -20.67 -3.63 -6.62
N TRP A 108 -20.65 -4.75 -5.90
CA TRP A 108 -19.94 -5.93 -6.39
C TRP A 108 -20.67 -6.62 -7.56
N SER A 109 -21.99 -6.73 -7.49
CA SER A 109 -22.80 -7.27 -8.60
C SER A 109 -22.65 -6.40 -9.84
N GLU A 110 -22.66 -5.07 -9.66
CA GLU A 110 -22.48 -4.12 -10.73
C GLU A 110 -21.06 -4.17 -11.34
N ILE A 111 -20.02 -4.20 -10.50
CA ILE A 111 -18.64 -4.44 -10.95
C ILE A 111 -18.56 -5.75 -11.74
N THR A 112 -19.18 -6.82 -11.24
CA THR A 112 -19.16 -8.13 -11.88
C THR A 112 -19.87 -8.10 -13.23
N ARG A 113 -21.02 -7.41 -13.34
CA ARG A 113 -21.74 -7.17 -14.59
C ARG A 113 -20.85 -6.44 -15.60
N LEU A 114 -20.29 -5.29 -15.19
CA LEU A 114 -19.40 -4.46 -16.03
C LEU A 114 -18.16 -5.23 -16.51
N LEU A 115 -17.57 -6.06 -15.65
CA LEU A 115 -16.41 -6.89 -16.01
C LEU A 115 -16.78 -8.09 -16.90
N THR A 116 -18.02 -8.58 -16.82
CA THR A 116 -18.56 -9.64 -17.70
C THR A 116 -18.82 -9.09 -19.10
N GLU A 117 -19.49 -7.94 -19.21
CA GLU A 117 -19.75 -7.25 -20.49
C GLU A 117 -18.46 -6.98 -21.26
N ARG A 118 -17.39 -6.71 -20.52
CA ARG A 118 -16.06 -6.43 -21.08
C ARG A 118 -15.15 -7.65 -21.20
N ARG A 119 -15.71 -8.84 -21.00
CA ARG A 119 -15.05 -10.13 -21.23
C ARG A 119 -13.81 -10.37 -20.36
N TYR A 120 -13.73 -9.71 -19.20
CA TYR A 120 -12.76 -10.03 -18.16
C TYR A 120 -13.24 -11.19 -17.28
N LEU A 121 -14.56 -11.34 -17.15
CA LEU A 121 -15.22 -12.50 -16.57
C LEU A 121 -16.06 -13.18 -17.66
N HIS A 122 -15.85 -14.48 -17.87
CA HIS A 122 -16.67 -15.28 -18.77
C HIS A 122 -17.97 -15.70 -18.07
N GLU A 123 -19.02 -15.96 -18.86
CA GLU A 123 -20.29 -16.53 -18.38
C GLU A 123 -20.10 -17.84 -17.59
N SER A 124 -19.05 -18.60 -17.92
CA SER A 124 -18.65 -19.81 -17.19
C SER A 124 -18.07 -19.53 -15.79
N GLY A 125 -18.03 -18.28 -15.33
CA GLY A 125 -17.39 -17.84 -14.09
C GLY A 125 -15.85 -17.82 -14.11
N ARG A 126 -15.22 -18.02 -15.28
CA ARG A 126 -13.75 -18.02 -15.43
C ARG A 126 -13.25 -16.60 -15.67
N TRP A 127 -12.19 -16.22 -14.95
CA TRP A 127 -11.56 -14.90 -15.08
C TRP A 127 -10.42 -14.91 -16.10
N ASN A 128 -10.41 -13.93 -16.99
CA ASN A 128 -9.25 -13.60 -17.83
C ASN A 128 -8.32 -12.61 -17.12
N LEU A 129 -7.65 -13.12 -16.08
CA LEU A 129 -6.79 -12.33 -15.20
C LEU A 129 -5.63 -11.65 -15.95
N GLY A 130 -5.12 -12.27 -17.03
CA GLY A 130 -4.02 -11.71 -17.82
C GLY A 130 -4.41 -10.42 -18.53
N SER A 131 -5.53 -10.42 -19.25
CA SER A 131 -6.05 -9.20 -19.89
C SER A 131 -6.43 -8.15 -18.86
N LEU A 132 -7.18 -8.55 -17.83
CA LEU A 132 -7.61 -7.64 -16.78
C LEU A 132 -6.42 -6.95 -16.11
N ARG A 133 -5.37 -7.70 -15.74
CA ARG A 133 -4.18 -7.12 -15.12
C ARG A 133 -3.55 -6.06 -16.02
N SER A 134 -3.35 -6.39 -17.29
CA SER A 134 -2.65 -5.51 -18.23
C SER A 134 -3.45 -4.27 -18.58
N ASP A 135 -4.76 -4.41 -18.79
CA ASP A 135 -5.64 -3.26 -19.10
C ASP A 135 -5.87 -2.38 -17.86
N PHE A 136 -5.96 -2.98 -16.67
CA PHE A 136 -6.02 -2.25 -15.40
C PHE A 136 -4.76 -1.42 -15.14
N GLN A 137 -3.58 -2.00 -15.36
CA GLN A 137 -2.30 -1.27 -15.27
C GLN A 137 -2.25 -0.09 -16.25
N ARG A 138 -2.70 -0.32 -17.50
CA ARG A 138 -2.76 0.72 -18.52
C ARG A 138 -3.73 1.84 -18.15
N PHE A 139 -4.91 1.49 -17.64
CA PHE A 139 -5.93 2.46 -17.24
C PHE A 139 -5.42 3.41 -16.16
N PHE A 140 -4.67 2.90 -15.18
CA PHE A 140 -4.11 3.68 -14.08
C PHE A 140 -2.65 4.10 -14.29
N SER A 141 -2.11 4.06 -15.52
CA SER A 141 -0.69 4.34 -15.77
C SER A 141 -0.28 5.78 -15.43
N SER A 142 -1.25 6.69 -15.41
CA SER A 142 -1.06 8.08 -14.99
C SER A 142 -0.91 8.25 -13.47
N GLY A 143 -1.14 7.19 -12.70
CA GLY A 143 -1.03 7.19 -11.24
C GLY A 143 -2.10 8.04 -10.55
N PHE A 144 -1.79 8.38 -9.30
CA PHE A 144 -2.60 9.14 -8.37
C PHE A 144 -1.74 10.15 -7.62
N GLU A 145 -2.39 11.09 -6.93
CA GLU A 145 -1.73 12.04 -6.03
C GLU A 145 -1.15 11.36 -4.78
N ASP A 146 -1.74 10.23 -4.36
CA ASP A 146 -1.16 9.35 -3.34
C ASP A 146 -0.33 8.23 -4.01
N PRO A 147 1.00 8.19 -3.80
CA PRO A 147 1.87 7.24 -4.48
C PRO A 147 1.63 5.78 -4.06
N ARG A 148 0.99 5.53 -2.91
CA ARG A 148 0.63 4.18 -2.49
C ARG A 148 -0.44 3.61 -3.40
N LEU A 149 -1.38 4.44 -3.83
CA LEU A 149 -2.45 4.01 -4.73
C LEU A 149 -1.90 3.68 -6.12
N SER A 150 -0.96 4.48 -6.63
CA SER A 150 -0.19 4.15 -7.85
C SER A 150 0.52 2.80 -7.71
N SER A 151 1.22 2.57 -6.59
CA SER A 151 1.91 1.30 -6.36
C SER A 151 0.97 0.08 -6.28
N ILE A 152 -0.25 0.27 -5.76
CA ILE A 152 -1.29 -0.77 -5.75
C ILE A 152 -1.72 -1.14 -7.17
N THR A 153 -1.79 -0.15 -8.07
CA THR A 153 -2.22 -0.36 -9.46
C THR A 153 -1.10 -0.83 -10.38
N ASP A 154 0.15 -0.45 -10.12
CA ASP A 154 1.29 -0.67 -11.02
C ASP A 154 1.60 -2.14 -11.33
N ASN A 155 1.51 -3.02 -10.32
CA ASN A 155 1.87 -4.45 -10.50
C ASN A 155 0.67 -5.35 -10.82
N GLY A 156 -0.55 -4.87 -10.58
CA GLY A 156 -1.80 -5.64 -10.74
C GLY A 156 -1.96 -6.86 -9.82
N ASP A 157 -0.94 -7.22 -9.03
CA ASP A 157 -0.97 -8.34 -8.08
C ASP A 157 -2.07 -8.20 -7.02
N TYR A 158 -2.38 -6.97 -6.59
CA TYR A 158 -3.45 -6.72 -5.61
C TYR A 158 -4.82 -7.04 -6.21
N ILE A 159 -5.05 -6.65 -7.47
CA ILE A 159 -6.29 -6.92 -8.20
C ILE A 159 -6.46 -8.42 -8.42
N GLU A 160 -5.41 -9.09 -8.90
CA GLU A 160 -5.46 -10.53 -9.13
C GLU A 160 -5.73 -11.29 -7.82
N SER A 161 -5.06 -10.90 -6.73
CA SER A 161 -5.30 -11.49 -5.41
C SER A 161 -6.72 -11.23 -4.90
N ALA A 162 -7.23 -10.01 -5.08
CA ALA A 162 -8.58 -9.63 -4.69
C ALA A 162 -9.64 -10.44 -5.44
N ILE A 163 -9.50 -10.58 -6.76
CA ILE A 163 -10.44 -11.35 -7.59
C ILE A 163 -10.43 -12.83 -7.22
N ARG A 164 -9.24 -13.41 -7.04
CA ARG A 164 -9.11 -14.81 -6.57
C ARG A 164 -9.71 -15.02 -5.17
N LYS A 165 -9.79 -13.98 -4.33
CA LYS A 165 -10.47 -14.02 -3.03
C LYS A 165 -11.98 -13.90 -3.22
N ALA A 166 -12.43 -12.93 -4.03
CA ALA A 166 -13.82 -12.70 -4.37
C ALA A 166 -14.50 -13.93 -4.95
N ALA A 167 -13.84 -14.59 -5.91
CA ALA A 167 -14.31 -15.83 -6.54
C ALA A 167 -14.47 -17.01 -5.56
N ARG A 168 -13.94 -16.89 -4.33
CA ARG A 168 -14.11 -17.87 -3.25
C ARG A 168 -15.05 -17.36 -2.14
N GLY A 169 -15.84 -16.33 -2.41
CA GLY A 169 -16.73 -15.70 -1.43
C GLY A 169 -16.00 -14.98 -0.28
N ARG A 170 -14.71 -14.62 -0.45
CA ARG A 170 -13.94 -13.93 0.58
C ARG A 170 -14.04 -12.41 0.40
N PRO A 171 -14.01 -11.64 1.50
CA PRO A 171 -14.05 -10.18 1.42
C PRO A 171 -12.83 -9.64 0.64
N ILE A 172 -13.04 -8.47 0.04
CA ILE A 172 -12.03 -7.69 -0.69
C ILE A 172 -11.77 -6.40 0.09
N HIS A 173 -10.55 -5.84 0.00
CA HIS A 173 -10.25 -4.54 0.60
C HIS A 173 -11.08 -3.44 -0.10
N PRO A 174 -11.72 -2.53 0.63
CA PRO A 174 -12.50 -1.42 0.07
C PRO A 174 -11.86 -0.65 -1.08
N THR A 175 -10.62 -0.21 -0.92
CA THR A 175 -9.84 0.46 -1.98
C THR A 175 -9.84 -0.31 -3.30
N ILE A 176 -9.73 -1.64 -3.25
CA ILE A 176 -9.73 -2.46 -4.46
C ILE A 176 -11.13 -2.49 -5.09
N VAL A 177 -12.19 -2.45 -4.29
CA VAL A 177 -13.56 -2.32 -4.79
C VAL A 177 -13.77 -0.97 -5.49
N VAL A 178 -13.28 0.13 -4.89
CA VAL A 178 -13.34 1.47 -5.51
C VAL A 178 -12.61 1.47 -6.85
N LEU A 179 -11.38 0.94 -6.88
CA LEU A 179 -10.58 0.87 -8.11
C LEU A 179 -11.23 0.00 -9.20
N LEU A 180 -11.83 -1.14 -8.82
CA LEU A 180 -12.55 -2.00 -9.76
C LEU A 180 -13.84 -1.34 -10.27
N ALA A 181 -14.56 -0.59 -9.44
CA ALA A 181 -15.71 0.20 -9.87
C ALA A 181 -15.28 1.28 -10.87
N MET A 182 -14.23 2.03 -10.55
CA MET A 182 -13.68 3.07 -11.42
C MET A 182 -13.23 2.50 -12.77
N PHE A 183 -12.49 1.39 -12.75
CA PHE A 183 -12.07 0.69 -13.97
C PHE A 183 -13.27 0.16 -14.76
N GLY A 184 -14.20 -0.53 -14.09
CA GLY A 184 -15.37 -1.14 -14.72
C GLY A 184 -16.27 -0.13 -15.41
N SER A 185 -16.40 1.10 -14.90
CA SER A 185 -17.27 2.11 -15.50
C SER A 185 -16.68 2.83 -16.71
N GLU A 186 -15.35 2.83 -16.89
CA GLU A 186 -14.67 3.75 -17.83
C GLU A 186 -13.64 3.09 -18.75
N VAL A 187 -13.40 1.78 -18.62
CA VAL A 187 -12.36 1.08 -19.39
C VAL A 187 -12.64 1.08 -20.91
N ASP A 188 -13.84 1.40 -21.37
CA ASP A 188 -14.15 1.53 -22.80
C ASP A 188 -13.37 2.67 -23.48
N ALA A 189 -12.77 3.58 -22.70
CA ALA A 189 -11.81 4.56 -23.21
C ALA A 189 -10.46 3.93 -23.64
N LEU A 190 -10.20 2.66 -23.31
CA LEU A 190 -9.01 1.96 -23.80
C LEU A 190 -9.24 1.46 -25.22
N PRO A 191 -8.28 1.66 -26.15
CA PRO A 191 -8.42 1.16 -27.50
C PRO A 191 -8.53 -0.36 -27.47
N ALA A 192 -9.58 -0.88 -28.13
CA ALA A 192 -9.87 -2.30 -28.20
C ALA A 192 -8.63 -3.07 -28.68
N ARG A 193 -8.21 -4.09 -27.92
CA ARG A 193 -7.16 -4.99 -28.40
C ARG A 193 -7.72 -5.78 -29.58
N VAL A 194 -7.12 -5.61 -30.76
CA VAL A 194 -7.28 -6.55 -31.87
C VAL A 194 -6.71 -7.90 -31.39
N ARG A 195 -7.58 -8.81 -30.95
CA ARG A 195 -7.17 -10.17 -30.62
C ARG A 195 -6.68 -10.83 -31.90
N GLY A 196 -5.38 -11.09 -32.01
CA GLY A 196 -4.85 -11.99 -33.02
C GLY A 196 -5.55 -13.33 -32.90
N ALA A 197 -6.21 -13.76 -33.98
CA ALA A 197 -6.91 -15.04 -34.07
C ALA A 197 -5.91 -16.16 -33.80
N ARG A 198 -6.01 -16.79 -32.62
CA ARG A 198 -5.19 -17.95 -32.30
C ARG A 198 -5.87 -19.18 -32.90
N GLN A 199 -5.36 -19.63 -34.04
CA GLN A 199 -5.80 -20.85 -34.70
C GLN A 199 -5.56 -22.05 -33.79
N THR A 200 -6.64 -22.71 -33.39
CA THR A 200 -6.63 -24.03 -32.76
C THR A 200 -6.70 -25.07 -33.87
N LEU A 201 -5.54 -25.63 -34.25
CA LEU A 201 -5.47 -26.83 -35.07
C LEU A 201 -5.73 -28.05 -34.17
N SER A 202 -6.70 -28.86 -34.57
CA SER A 202 -7.08 -30.14 -33.97
C SER A 202 -6.62 -31.26 -34.92
N THR A 203 -5.86 -32.22 -34.41
CA THR A 203 -5.51 -33.45 -35.17
C THR A 203 -5.43 -34.63 -34.21
N SER A 204 -6.37 -35.57 -34.34
CA SER A 204 -6.67 -36.61 -33.34
C SER A 204 -6.10 -37.99 -33.70
N THR A 205 -4.79 -38.11 -33.94
CA THR A 205 -4.16 -39.45 -34.10
C THR A 205 -2.68 -39.52 -33.74
N ASN A 206 -1.96 -38.38 -33.76
CA ASN A 206 -0.62 -38.24 -33.18
C ASN A 206 -0.62 -38.13 -31.64
N ASP A 207 -1.80 -38.11 -31.03
CA ASP A 207 -2.02 -37.69 -29.65
C ASP A 207 -1.34 -38.63 -28.63
N TRP A 208 -1.34 -39.95 -28.86
CA TRP A 208 -0.77 -40.91 -27.88
C TRP A 208 0.77 -40.86 -27.79
N ILE A 209 1.47 -40.74 -28.92
CA ILE A 209 2.94 -40.60 -28.94
C ILE A 209 3.33 -39.28 -28.27
N GLU A 210 2.55 -38.22 -28.49
CA GLU A 210 2.77 -36.92 -27.88
C GLU A 210 2.52 -36.94 -26.37
N VAL A 211 1.46 -37.63 -25.90
CA VAL A 211 1.21 -37.90 -24.47
C VAL A 211 2.44 -38.56 -23.85
N GLU A 212 2.90 -39.68 -24.40
CA GLU A 212 3.96 -40.48 -23.78
C GLU A 212 5.31 -39.76 -23.79
N THR A 213 5.59 -38.97 -24.84
CA THR A 213 6.76 -38.08 -24.91
C THR A 213 6.76 -37.07 -23.76
N HIS A 214 5.62 -36.43 -23.50
CA HIS A 214 5.50 -35.46 -22.41
C HIS A 214 5.50 -36.12 -21.02
N ARG A 215 4.86 -37.28 -20.86
CA ARG A 215 4.90 -38.09 -19.61
C ARG A 215 6.33 -38.49 -19.27
N SER A 216 7.07 -39.02 -20.23
CA SER A 216 8.47 -39.43 -20.09
C SER A 216 9.38 -38.25 -19.73
N ALA A 217 9.23 -37.11 -20.43
CA ALA A 217 9.98 -35.90 -20.12
C ALA A 217 9.69 -35.38 -18.70
N TRP A 218 8.42 -35.45 -18.26
CA TRP A 218 8.02 -35.06 -16.92
C TRP A 218 8.65 -35.96 -15.85
N LEU A 219 8.52 -37.30 -15.99
CA LEU A 219 9.08 -38.27 -15.04
C LEU A 219 10.61 -38.16 -14.97
N LYS A 220 11.29 -38.03 -16.12
CA LYS A 220 12.74 -37.82 -16.17
C LYS A 220 13.15 -36.57 -15.40
N THR A 221 12.44 -35.46 -15.58
CA THR A 221 12.71 -34.21 -14.86
C THR A 221 12.48 -34.38 -13.35
N CYS A 222 11.42 -35.11 -12.94
CA CYS A 222 11.15 -35.41 -11.53
C CYS A 222 12.25 -36.27 -10.91
N ALA A 223 12.69 -37.33 -11.61
CA ALA A 223 13.72 -38.25 -11.14
C ALA A 223 15.08 -37.54 -10.97
N GLN A 224 15.47 -36.70 -11.94
CA GLN A 224 16.70 -35.92 -11.87
C GLN A 224 16.70 -34.85 -10.76
N ASN A 225 15.53 -34.51 -10.21
CA ASN A 225 15.34 -33.41 -9.25
C ASN A 225 14.48 -33.86 -8.05
N SER A 226 14.77 -35.02 -7.47
CA SER A 226 13.97 -35.67 -6.42
C SER A 226 13.75 -34.82 -5.14
N GLY A 227 14.58 -33.80 -4.89
CA GLY A 227 14.42 -32.85 -3.78
C GLY A 227 13.74 -31.52 -4.15
N ALA A 228 13.41 -31.31 -5.43
CA ALA A 228 12.89 -30.03 -5.90
C ALA A 228 11.37 -29.91 -5.65
N SER A 229 10.91 -28.67 -5.41
CA SER A 229 9.47 -28.43 -5.21
C SER A 229 8.71 -28.56 -6.53
N ARG A 230 7.40 -28.88 -6.47
CA ARG A 230 6.51 -28.90 -7.65
C ARG A 230 6.67 -27.68 -8.55
N THR A 231 6.76 -26.49 -7.96
CA THR A 231 6.94 -25.23 -8.71
C THR A 231 8.29 -25.17 -9.42
N SER A 232 9.33 -25.75 -8.83
CA SER A 232 10.67 -25.84 -9.44
C SER A 232 10.65 -26.80 -10.62
N ILE A 233 10.07 -28.00 -10.46
CA ILE A 233 9.92 -28.98 -11.56
C ILE A 233 9.14 -28.36 -12.73
N ARG A 234 8.04 -27.64 -12.44
CA ARG A 234 7.27 -26.92 -13.47
C ARG A 234 8.08 -25.88 -14.25
N ARG A 235 9.09 -25.27 -13.62
CA ARG A 235 9.98 -24.31 -14.29
C ARG A 235 11.08 -25.01 -15.10
N LEU A 236 11.48 -26.21 -14.70
CA LEU A 236 12.48 -27.02 -15.41
C LEU A 236 11.90 -27.71 -16.65
N ALA A 237 10.63 -28.11 -16.61
CA ALA A 237 9.92 -28.72 -17.74
C ALA A 237 8.59 -27.99 -18.06
N PRO A 238 8.61 -26.71 -18.46
CA PRO A 238 7.40 -25.91 -18.67
C PRO A 238 6.53 -26.41 -19.83
N ALA A 239 7.16 -26.93 -20.89
CA ALA A 239 6.45 -27.47 -22.05
C ALA A 239 5.66 -28.74 -21.70
N ALA A 240 6.32 -29.73 -21.08
CA ALA A 240 5.67 -30.97 -20.64
C ALA A 240 4.55 -30.70 -19.63
N TRP A 241 4.77 -29.79 -18.67
CA TRP A 241 3.73 -29.40 -17.73
C TRP A 241 2.52 -28.78 -18.43
N ALA A 242 2.74 -27.79 -19.30
CA ALA A 242 1.64 -27.06 -19.95
C ALA A 242 0.82 -27.97 -20.87
N TRP A 243 1.48 -28.92 -21.56
CA TRP A 243 0.83 -29.89 -22.42
C TRP A 243 0.02 -30.92 -21.62
N LEU A 244 0.66 -31.61 -20.66
CA LEU A 244 -0.02 -32.62 -19.81
C LEU A 244 -1.16 -32.01 -18.99
N TYR A 245 -1.04 -30.76 -18.55
CA TYR A 245 -2.11 -30.09 -17.82
C TYR A 245 -3.36 -29.87 -18.69
N ARG A 246 -3.20 -29.72 -20.01
CA ARG A 246 -4.32 -29.52 -20.95
C ARG A 246 -4.91 -30.83 -21.43
N ASN A 247 -4.06 -31.83 -21.69
CA ASN A 247 -4.45 -33.05 -22.40
C ASN A 247 -4.52 -34.30 -21.49
N ASP A 248 -3.84 -34.32 -20.34
CA ASP A 248 -3.79 -35.48 -19.44
C ASP A 248 -3.64 -35.09 -17.95
N GLN A 249 -4.62 -34.33 -17.48
CA GLN A 249 -4.57 -33.73 -16.14
C GLN A 249 -4.59 -34.79 -15.03
N ALA A 250 -5.35 -35.88 -15.20
CA ALA A 250 -5.50 -36.93 -14.19
C ALA A 250 -4.16 -37.63 -13.90
N TRP A 251 -3.47 -38.08 -14.96
CA TRP A 251 -2.16 -38.70 -14.83
C TRP A 251 -1.14 -37.73 -14.21
N LEU A 252 -1.14 -36.48 -14.65
CA LEU A 252 -0.23 -35.46 -14.13
C LEU A 252 -0.42 -35.20 -12.64
N MET A 253 -1.65 -35.27 -12.11
CA MET A 253 -1.91 -35.09 -10.68
C MET A 253 -1.46 -36.30 -9.86
N GLY A 254 -1.56 -37.52 -10.41
CA GLY A 254 -1.06 -38.76 -9.80
C GLY A 254 0.47 -38.84 -9.75
N ASN A 255 1.16 -38.26 -10.74
CA ASN A 255 2.62 -38.34 -10.90
C ASN A 255 3.36 -37.04 -10.51
N GLN A 256 2.85 -36.28 -9.52
CA GLN A 256 3.58 -35.11 -9.00
C GLN A 256 4.51 -35.49 -7.87
N VAL A 257 5.68 -34.85 -7.84
CA VAL A 257 6.54 -34.86 -6.64
C VAL A 257 5.75 -34.46 -5.38
N PRO A 258 6.04 -35.03 -4.20
CA PRO A 258 5.35 -34.70 -2.96
C PRO A 258 5.32 -33.20 -2.69
N LYS A 259 4.24 -32.73 -2.06
CA LYS A 259 4.10 -31.31 -1.74
C LYS A 259 5.05 -30.97 -0.59
N ILE A 260 6.25 -30.50 -0.91
CA ILE A 260 7.18 -29.97 0.08
C ILE A 260 6.53 -28.72 0.70
N ARG A 261 6.10 -28.82 1.97
CA ARG A 261 5.65 -27.66 2.74
C ARG A 261 6.87 -26.82 3.09
N ARG A 262 7.17 -25.82 2.27
CA ARG A 262 8.15 -24.81 2.67
C ARG A 262 7.55 -23.98 3.79
N HIS A 263 8.11 -24.08 4.99
CA HIS A 263 7.97 -23.08 6.06
C HIS A 263 8.78 -21.82 5.70
N GLY A 264 8.66 -21.36 4.45
CA GLY A 264 9.33 -20.16 3.99
C GLY A 264 8.65 -18.95 4.61
N ARG A 265 9.44 -18.07 5.22
CA ARG A 265 8.97 -16.71 5.54
C ARG A 265 8.36 -16.12 4.26
N LYS A 266 7.14 -15.62 4.38
CA LYS A 266 6.42 -14.96 3.28
C LYS A 266 7.34 -13.86 2.75
N LYS A 267 7.72 -13.92 1.47
CA LYS A 267 8.54 -12.86 0.86
C LYS A 267 7.83 -11.53 1.12
N MET A 268 8.50 -10.65 1.84
CA MET A 268 7.97 -9.33 2.12
C MET A 268 7.92 -8.56 0.81
N LYS A 269 6.78 -7.94 0.52
CA LYS A 269 6.68 -7.02 -0.61
C LYS A 269 7.49 -5.77 -0.30
N VAL A 270 8.20 -5.28 -1.33
CA VAL A 270 8.93 -4.02 -1.25
C VAL A 270 7.88 -2.90 -1.18
N PRO A 271 7.99 -1.98 -0.21
CA PRO A 271 7.08 -0.84 -0.13
C PRO A 271 7.30 0.15 -1.27
N PRO A 272 6.34 1.07 -1.50
CA PRO A 272 6.51 2.12 -2.50
C PRO A 272 7.71 3.00 -2.12
N ALA A 273 8.69 3.14 -3.02
CA ALA A 273 9.88 3.96 -2.79
C ALA A 273 9.52 5.43 -2.46
N ALA A 274 8.45 5.94 -3.05
CA ALA A 274 7.93 7.29 -2.75
C ALA A 274 7.60 7.48 -1.27
N VAL A 275 7.04 6.47 -0.59
CA VAL A 275 6.75 6.57 0.86
C VAL A 275 8.03 6.72 1.67
N GLU A 276 9.05 5.94 1.32
CA GLU A 276 10.37 6.04 1.94
C GLU A 276 11.01 7.41 1.69
N CYS A 277 10.95 7.90 0.45
CA CYS A 277 11.46 9.22 0.07
C CYS A 277 10.75 10.36 0.80
N SER A 278 9.41 10.36 0.90
CA SER A 278 8.65 11.40 1.60
C SER A 278 9.00 11.43 3.10
N ILE A 279 9.19 10.27 3.72
CA ILE A 279 9.60 10.19 5.13
C ILE A 279 11.07 10.64 5.30
N ALA A 280 11.97 10.18 4.43
CA ALA A 280 13.40 10.47 4.53
C ALA A 280 13.75 11.94 4.23
N SER A 281 12.99 12.58 3.34
CA SER A 281 13.17 13.99 2.95
C SER A 281 12.54 14.98 3.92
N THR A 282 11.73 14.50 4.88
CA THR A 282 11.13 15.37 5.89
C THR A 282 12.22 15.96 6.81
N SER A 283 12.40 17.28 6.73
CA SER A 283 13.33 18.02 7.59
C SER A 283 12.72 18.44 8.93
N LYS A 284 11.39 18.54 9.00
CA LYS A 284 10.65 19.03 10.18
C LYS A 284 10.47 17.94 11.24
N ASP A 285 10.75 18.28 12.50
CA ASP A 285 10.38 17.43 13.63
C ASP A 285 8.90 17.68 13.98
N PHE A 286 8.11 16.64 13.83
CA PHE A 286 6.67 16.71 14.01
C PHE A 286 6.22 16.48 15.46
N ARG A 287 7.12 16.09 16.36
CA ARG A 287 6.69 15.80 17.72
C ARG A 287 6.44 17.10 18.48
N PRO A 288 5.45 17.12 19.39
CA PRO A 288 5.11 18.32 20.15
C PRO A 288 6.32 18.76 20.99
N SER A 289 6.72 20.01 20.81
CA SER A 289 7.77 20.65 21.60
C SER A 289 7.14 21.50 22.70
N LYS A 290 7.60 21.33 23.94
CA LYS A 290 7.22 22.20 25.05
C LYS A 290 8.22 23.35 25.14
N LYS A 291 7.76 24.59 24.92
CA LYS A 291 8.60 25.81 24.97
C LYS A 291 9.78 25.82 23.98
N GLY A 292 9.60 25.27 22.77
CA GLY A 292 10.67 25.18 21.76
C GLY A 292 11.74 24.11 22.03
N ILE A 293 11.70 23.47 23.20
CA ILE A 293 12.66 22.42 23.57
C ILE A 293 12.46 21.19 22.68
N PRO A 294 13.52 20.68 22.03
CA PRO A 294 13.44 19.45 21.24
C PRO A 294 12.86 18.28 22.05
N PRO A 295 11.80 17.59 21.56
CA PRO A 295 11.19 16.49 22.30
C PRO A 295 12.12 15.28 22.41
N LEU A 296 11.87 14.45 23.44
CA LEU A 296 12.65 13.24 23.70
C LEU A 296 12.55 12.27 22.50
N PRO A 297 13.63 11.54 22.16
CA PRO A 297 13.65 10.54 21.10
C PRO A 297 12.81 9.32 21.51
N SER A 298 11.49 9.40 21.36
CA SER A 298 10.56 8.30 21.61
C SER A 298 10.02 7.74 20.30
N ALA A 299 10.23 6.45 20.08
CA ALA A 299 9.65 5.71 18.96
C ALA A 299 8.11 5.84 18.94
N TYR A 300 7.48 5.77 20.12
CA TYR A 300 6.04 5.95 20.27
C TYR A 300 5.58 7.35 19.86
N GLN A 301 6.25 8.41 20.33
CA GLN A 301 5.89 9.79 19.96
C GLN A 301 6.12 10.05 18.46
N THR A 302 7.18 9.48 17.89
CA THR A 302 7.46 9.59 16.44
C THR A 302 6.34 8.92 15.65
N ARG A 303 5.97 7.69 16.02
CA ARG A 303 4.85 6.98 15.41
C ARG A 303 3.55 7.78 15.46
N LEU A 304 3.21 8.34 16.62
CA LEU A 304 2.02 9.19 16.77
C LEU A 304 2.09 10.46 15.91
N ALA A 305 3.24 11.13 15.88
CA ALA A 305 3.45 12.35 15.11
C ALA A 305 3.38 12.14 13.59
N PHE A 306 3.59 10.91 13.11
CA PHE A 306 3.34 10.55 11.71
C PHE A 306 1.93 9.96 11.49
N GLY A 307 1.15 9.67 12.54
CA GLY A 307 -0.14 9.00 12.39
C GLY A 307 -0.05 7.53 11.95
N MET A 308 1.09 6.87 12.19
CA MET A 308 1.35 5.50 11.74
C MET A 308 0.82 4.44 12.71
N ARG A 309 0.45 3.27 12.15
CA ARG A 309 0.21 2.05 12.93
C ARG A 309 1.54 1.41 13.36
N ASP A 310 1.55 0.71 14.49
CA ASP A 310 2.75 0.08 15.07
C ASP A 310 3.51 -0.79 14.08
N HIS A 311 2.79 -1.66 13.35
CA HIS A 311 3.42 -2.56 12.38
C HIS A 311 4.02 -1.79 11.19
N ALA A 312 3.34 -0.76 10.67
CA ALA A 312 3.88 0.06 9.59
C ALA A 312 5.14 0.82 10.04
N PHE A 313 5.10 1.37 11.26
CA PHE A 313 6.23 2.05 11.88
C PHE A 313 7.43 1.12 12.09
N ALA A 314 7.23 -0.07 12.63
CA ALA A 314 8.30 -1.06 12.81
C ALA A 314 8.97 -1.42 11.48
N ARG A 315 8.19 -1.52 10.39
CA ARG A 315 8.72 -1.83 9.05
C ARG A 315 9.52 -0.70 8.45
N ILE A 316 9.06 0.54 8.56
CA ILE A 316 9.82 1.68 8.03
C ILE A 316 11.11 1.89 8.83
N VAL A 317 11.07 1.68 10.15
CA VAL A 317 12.25 1.70 11.03
C VAL A 317 13.26 0.63 10.61
N GLU A 318 12.85 -0.62 10.42
CA GLU A 318 13.73 -1.70 9.95
C GLU A 318 14.41 -1.34 8.61
N ARG A 319 13.65 -0.77 7.67
CA ARG A 319 14.13 -0.51 6.31
C ARG A 319 15.01 0.73 6.18
N LEU A 320 14.66 1.82 6.84
CA LEU A 320 15.46 3.05 6.82
C LEU A 320 16.53 3.04 7.92
N GLY A 321 16.85 1.88 8.49
CA GLY A 321 17.87 1.72 9.53
C GLY A 321 17.60 2.54 10.79
N GLY A 322 16.33 2.81 11.10
CA GLY A 322 15.92 3.69 12.19
C GLY A 322 15.33 5.05 11.81
N THR A 323 15.36 5.35 10.51
CA THR A 323 14.77 6.48 9.75
C THR A 323 15.55 7.81 9.77
N GLY A 324 15.68 8.43 8.58
CA GLY A 324 16.00 9.85 8.28
C GLY A 324 17.34 10.47 8.70
N ALA A 325 17.82 11.49 7.98
CA ALA A 325 18.89 12.39 8.46
C ALA A 325 18.55 13.05 9.82
N HIS A 326 17.26 13.01 10.21
CA HIS A 326 16.74 13.56 11.45
C HIS A 326 15.86 12.62 12.26
N ALA A 327 15.54 11.39 11.81
CA ALA A 327 14.67 10.58 12.62
C ALA A 327 15.43 10.04 13.83
N GLN A 328 14.81 10.31 14.95
CA GLN A 328 15.39 10.21 16.26
C GLN A 328 15.22 8.78 16.73
N LEU A 329 16.08 7.91 16.21
CA LEU A 329 16.32 6.63 16.84
C LEU A 329 16.57 6.86 18.34
N PRO A 330 16.08 5.96 19.21
CA PRO A 330 16.57 5.79 20.58
C PRO A 330 18.09 5.49 20.69
N GLY A 331 18.88 5.62 19.61
CA GLY A 331 20.27 5.15 19.52
C GLY A 331 21.34 6.24 19.37
N ARG A 332 21.03 7.46 18.92
CA ARG A 332 22.04 8.53 18.84
C ARG A 332 21.76 9.61 19.87
N LYS A 333 21.80 9.20 21.14
CA LYS A 333 21.71 10.06 22.32
C LYS A 333 22.54 11.35 22.16
N ARG A 334 23.73 11.25 21.53
CA ARG A 334 24.59 12.38 21.19
C ARG A 334 23.92 13.46 20.32
N ILE A 335 23.25 13.09 19.23
CA ILE A 335 22.58 14.06 18.33
C ILE A 335 21.45 14.77 19.07
N PHE A 336 20.67 14.01 19.84
CA PHE A 336 19.61 14.57 20.67
C PHE A 336 20.16 15.56 21.72
N VAL A 337 21.23 15.17 22.41
CA VAL A 337 21.90 16.02 23.41
C VAL A 337 22.45 17.29 22.76
N ALA A 338 23.17 17.18 21.65
CA ALA A 338 23.73 18.32 20.92
C ALA A 338 22.65 19.32 20.46
N ARG A 339 21.48 18.85 20.02
CA ARG A 339 20.36 19.74 19.64
C ARG A 339 19.78 20.50 20.83
N ARG A 340 19.63 19.83 21.97
CA ARG A 340 19.12 20.48 23.19
C ARG A 340 20.13 21.44 23.80
N GLU A 341 21.41 21.12 23.71
CA GLU A 341 22.50 22.01 24.06
C GLU A 341 22.51 23.25 23.15
N ALA A 342 22.44 23.07 21.83
CA ALA A 342 22.36 24.19 20.88
C ALA A 342 21.13 25.08 21.12
N HIS A 343 19.96 24.49 21.37
CA HIS A 343 18.76 25.23 21.76
C HIS A 343 19.00 26.02 23.05
N ALA A 344 19.55 25.39 24.08
CA ALA A 344 19.86 26.05 25.34
C ALA A 344 20.80 27.24 25.14
N LEU A 345 21.90 27.06 24.41
CA LEU A 345 22.86 28.11 24.09
C LEU A 345 22.20 29.27 23.32
N SER A 346 21.32 28.98 22.36
CA SER A 346 20.57 30.02 21.63
C SER A 346 19.59 30.81 22.52
N THR A 347 19.07 30.20 23.59
CA THR A 347 18.11 30.85 24.49
C THR A 347 18.78 31.83 25.44
N VAL A 348 20.05 31.61 25.81
CA VAL A 348 20.73 32.44 26.82
C VAL A 348 21.29 33.76 26.28
N GLY A 349 21.29 33.95 24.95
CA GLY A 349 21.73 35.17 24.28
C GLY A 349 23.27 35.32 24.20
N PRO A 350 23.79 36.00 23.16
CA PRO A 350 25.22 36.26 23.01
C PRO A 350 25.68 37.31 24.03
N GLY A 351 26.46 36.91 25.04
CA GLY A 351 27.06 37.82 26.02
C GLY A 351 26.93 37.40 27.49
N ALA A 352 26.16 36.35 27.79
CA ALA A 352 26.15 35.78 29.14
C ALA A 352 27.51 35.12 29.44
N ARG A 353 28.24 35.70 30.41
CA ARG A 353 29.53 35.20 30.95
C ARG A 353 29.52 33.68 31.15
N VAL A 354 30.70 33.05 30.99
CA VAL A 354 31.02 31.61 31.20
C VAL A 354 29.88 30.89 31.91
N GLN A 355 28.97 30.33 31.13
CA GLN A 355 27.76 29.77 31.70
C GLN A 355 28.14 28.49 32.41
N ALA A 356 27.81 28.41 33.69
CA ALA A 356 27.92 27.17 34.43
C ALA A 356 27.17 26.07 33.66
N GLU A 357 27.82 24.93 33.46
CA GLU A 357 27.26 23.78 32.75
C GLU A 357 25.88 23.37 33.30
N THR A 358 25.65 23.59 34.59
CA THR A 358 24.37 23.38 35.28
C THR A 358 23.24 24.26 34.74
N THR A 359 23.55 25.50 34.35
CA THR A 359 22.58 26.43 33.74
C THR A 359 22.18 25.95 32.35
N VAL A 360 23.16 25.57 31.52
CA VAL A 360 22.92 25.01 30.18
C VAL A 360 22.13 23.72 30.28
N ALA A 361 22.49 22.81 31.20
CA ALA A 361 21.79 21.56 31.46
C ALA A 361 20.31 21.79 31.82
N ARG A 362 20.04 22.75 32.71
CA ARG A 362 18.68 23.09 33.15
C ARG A 362 17.82 23.61 32.00
N ILE A 363 18.36 24.51 31.15
CA ILE A 363 17.64 25.07 30.00
C ILE A 363 17.42 23.98 28.92
N ALA A 364 18.43 23.14 28.69
CA ALA A 364 18.35 21.98 27.81
C ALA A 364 17.40 20.88 28.34
N ASN A 365 16.98 20.96 29.61
CA ASN A 365 16.27 19.90 30.33
C ASN A 365 17.01 18.55 30.23
N LEU A 366 18.31 18.59 30.51
CA LEU A 366 19.23 17.45 30.55
C LEU A 366 19.92 17.42 31.92
N ARG A 367 20.45 16.25 32.30
CA ARG A 367 21.34 16.16 33.46
C ARG A 367 22.73 16.71 33.08
N PRO A 368 23.45 17.45 33.94
CA PRO A 368 24.80 17.92 33.65
C PRO A 368 25.75 16.79 33.22
N GLU A 369 25.63 15.60 33.80
CA GLU A 369 26.42 14.42 33.45
C GLU A 369 26.15 13.97 32.01
N THR A 370 24.93 14.16 31.52
CA THR A 370 24.55 13.81 30.15
C THR A 370 25.16 14.78 29.14
N LEU A 371 25.27 16.07 29.47
CA LEU A 371 26.01 17.03 28.65
C LEU A 371 27.51 16.68 28.64
N ARG A 372 28.14 16.52 29.80
CA ARG A 372 29.57 16.12 29.91
C ARG A 372 29.93 14.90 29.06
N ALA A 373 29.08 13.87 29.11
CA ALA A 373 29.31 12.62 28.40
C ALA A 373 29.21 12.76 26.87
N HIS A 374 28.62 13.84 26.35
CA HIS A 374 28.32 14.01 24.93
C HIS A 374 28.87 15.30 24.29
N SER A 375 29.28 16.31 25.06
CA SER A 375 29.92 17.56 24.58
C SER A 375 31.44 17.43 24.39
N LYS A 376 32.08 16.42 24.99
CA LYS A 376 33.55 16.19 24.91
C LYS A 376 33.89 15.08 23.91
N ARG A 377 33.84 15.37 22.60
CA ARG A 377 34.35 14.62 21.42
C ARG A 377 33.63 15.18 20.20
#